data_AF-N6X9S1-F1
#
_entry.id   AF-N6X9S1-F1
#
_cell.length_a   1.000
_cell.length_b   1.000
_cell.length_c   1.000
_cell.angle_alpha   90.00
_cell.angle_beta   90.00
_cell.angle_gamma   90.00
#
_symmetry.space_group_name_H-M   'P 1'
#
loop_
_entity.id
_entity.type
_entity.pdbx_description
1 polymer ?
#
loop_
_entity_poly.entity_id
_entity_poly.type
_entity_poly.pdbx_seq_one_letter_code
_entity_poly.pdbx_strand_id
1 'polypeptide(L)'
;MWVDDWTVLTRICPEARTLDPQQGGRVAGVDLRQWTDPFPRVAPADVVIEAFACEIPEAHLQAMAARTPVPVWINLEYLSAEDWVAGCHALASPHPRLPLVKHFFFPGFDEGTGGLLREPDLLARRDAFRADSAGRGDWLARRGVLAGHDETCVSLFAYEQARLPGLIHLWAQGAQRLHVLVPEGRVLGDVERALGRTALKAGDCIHEGSLSVHVLPFTDQDGYDELLWACDLNFVRGEDSFVRAQWAGVPCVWQIYPQDEDAHFDKLEAFMARYLAGAALPEAEACGAFWRAWNGRGDPAAAWPAFAAALPGLQRRAARWCDDLARQSDLVSRLTGFCSHIPAVAG
;
A
#
# COMPACT_ATOMS: atom_id res chain seq x y z
N MET A 1 4.30 -17.62 -9.24
CA MET A 1 4.09 -16.21 -9.61
C MET A 1 4.93 -15.90 -10.84
N TRP A 2 4.31 -15.34 -11.86
CA TRP A 2 4.97 -14.88 -13.09
C TRP A 2 5.17 -13.37 -13.01
N VAL A 3 6.36 -12.87 -13.31
CA VAL A 3 6.71 -11.44 -13.22
C VAL A 3 7.46 -11.02 -14.48
N ASP A 4 7.00 -9.97 -15.14
CA ASP A 4 7.59 -9.40 -16.36
C ASP A 4 8.86 -8.59 -16.07
N ASP A 5 8.88 -7.82 -14.98
CA ASP A 5 10.05 -7.07 -14.52
C ASP A 5 10.68 -7.70 -13.26
N TRP A 6 11.68 -8.55 -13.50
CA TRP A 6 12.47 -9.17 -12.43
C TRP A 6 13.27 -8.15 -11.62
N THR A 7 13.69 -7.04 -12.24
CA THR A 7 14.48 -6.00 -11.55
C THR A 7 13.61 -5.34 -10.48
N VAL A 8 12.34 -5.04 -10.79
CA VAL A 8 11.38 -4.51 -9.81
C VAL A 8 11.13 -5.52 -8.68
N LEU A 9 10.94 -6.81 -9.00
CA LEU A 9 10.75 -7.86 -7.99
C LEU A 9 11.90 -7.90 -6.98
N THR A 10 13.15 -7.82 -7.44
CA THR A 10 14.33 -7.89 -6.55
C THR A 10 14.49 -6.70 -5.59
N ARG A 11 13.72 -5.62 -5.78
CA ARG A 11 13.68 -4.51 -4.83
C ARG A 11 12.81 -4.82 -3.62
N ILE A 12 11.68 -5.48 -3.84
CA ILE A 12 10.70 -5.83 -2.80
C ILE A 12 10.89 -7.25 -2.22
N CYS A 13 11.57 -8.12 -2.95
CA CYS A 13 11.94 -9.48 -2.57
C CYS A 13 13.45 -9.68 -2.81
N PRO A 14 14.32 -9.21 -1.89
CA PRO A 14 15.77 -9.25 -2.06
C PRO A 14 16.34 -10.65 -2.31
N GLU A 15 15.72 -11.70 -1.77
CA GLU A 15 16.12 -13.10 -1.99
C GLU A 15 16.09 -13.49 -3.46
N ALA A 16 15.19 -12.91 -4.26
CA ALA A 16 15.10 -13.15 -5.69
C ALA A 16 16.36 -12.68 -6.46
N ARG A 17 17.23 -11.86 -5.86
CA ARG A 17 18.54 -11.45 -6.44
C ARG A 17 19.50 -12.62 -6.59
N THR A 18 19.31 -13.67 -5.79
CA THR A 18 20.17 -14.87 -5.82
C THR A 18 19.74 -15.90 -6.86
N LEU A 19 18.56 -15.69 -7.47
CA LEU A 19 17.98 -16.59 -8.45
C LEU A 19 18.35 -16.15 -9.87
N ASP A 20 18.54 -17.13 -10.76
CA ASP A 20 18.60 -16.89 -12.20
C ASP A 20 17.19 -16.62 -12.73
N PRO A 21 16.88 -15.43 -13.28
CA PRO A 21 15.54 -15.10 -13.79
C PRO A 21 15.05 -16.08 -14.86
N GLN A 22 15.96 -16.64 -15.68
CA GLN A 22 15.59 -17.57 -16.76
C GLN A 22 15.14 -18.93 -16.21
N GLN A 23 15.72 -19.36 -15.09
CA GLN A 23 15.36 -20.63 -14.44
C GLN A 23 14.22 -20.44 -13.43
N GLY A 24 14.16 -19.26 -12.81
CA GLY A 24 13.33 -18.98 -11.66
C GLY A 24 13.84 -19.68 -10.39
N GLY A 25 12.98 -19.73 -9.38
CA GLY A 25 13.31 -20.39 -8.11
C GLY A 25 12.22 -20.21 -7.07
N ARG A 26 12.39 -20.83 -5.91
CA ARG A 26 11.38 -20.81 -4.83
C ARG A 26 11.81 -19.89 -3.70
N VAL A 27 10.98 -18.92 -3.35
CA VAL A 27 11.17 -18.00 -2.22
C VAL A 27 9.92 -18.01 -1.36
N ALA A 28 10.07 -18.14 -0.03
CA ALA A 28 8.93 -18.17 0.91
C ALA A 28 7.80 -19.14 0.51
N GLY A 29 8.15 -20.26 -0.12
CA GLY A 29 7.19 -21.25 -0.60
C GLY A 29 6.55 -20.96 -1.97
N VAL A 30 6.81 -19.80 -2.59
CA VAL A 30 6.29 -19.37 -3.90
C VAL A 30 7.31 -19.64 -5.00
N ASP A 31 6.90 -20.34 -6.05
CA ASP A 31 7.73 -20.50 -7.26
C ASP A 31 7.66 -19.22 -8.10
N LEU A 32 8.79 -18.53 -8.21
CA LEU A 32 8.97 -17.31 -8.99
C LEU A 32 9.49 -17.67 -10.38
N ARG A 33 8.87 -17.08 -11.41
CA ARG A 33 9.23 -17.27 -12.83
C ARG A 33 9.21 -15.93 -13.55
N GLN A 34 10.16 -15.71 -14.44
CA GLN A 34 10.14 -14.55 -15.32
C GLN A 34 9.08 -14.75 -16.42
N TRP A 35 8.22 -13.77 -16.60
CA TRP A 35 7.31 -13.68 -17.73
C TRP A 35 8.08 -13.12 -18.92
N THR A 36 8.16 -13.90 -20.00
CA THR A 36 8.85 -13.51 -21.24
C THR A 36 7.88 -13.45 -22.41
N ASP A 37 8.26 -12.75 -23.48
CA ASP A 37 7.59 -12.84 -24.78
C ASP A 37 8.57 -13.47 -25.81
N PRO A 38 8.27 -14.65 -26.37
CA PRO A 38 7.06 -15.45 -26.18
C PRO A 38 6.96 -16.08 -24.78
N PHE A 39 5.72 -16.24 -24.29
CA PHE A 39 5.45 -16.90 -23.00
C PHE A 39 5.76 -18.40 -23.08
N PRO A 40 6.46 -18.99 -22.09
CA PRO A 40 6.82 -20.40 -22.10
C PRO A 40 5.59 -21.30 -22.04
N ARG A 41 5.66 -22.45 -22.73
CA ARG A 41 4.60 -23.46 -22.67
C ARG A 41 4.63 -24.19 -21.33
N VAL A 42 3.72 -23.81 -20.45
CA VAL A 42 3.55 -24.41 -19.12
C VAL A 42 2.11 -24.90 -18.93
N ALA A 43 1.94 -25.96 -18.14
CA ALA A 43 0.62 -26.45 -17.77
C ALA A 43 -0.09 -25.41 -16.88
N PRO A 44 -1.37 -25.07 -17.15
CA PRO A 44 -2.16 -24.20 -16.28
C PRO A 44 -2.38 -24.80 -14.89
N ALA A 45 -2.40 -23.94 -13.87
CA ALA A 45 -2.74 -24.30 -12.51
C ALA A 45 -4.26 -24.52 -12.33
N ASP A 46 -4.69 -24.94 -11.14
CA ASP A 46 -6.11 -25.08 -10.76
C ASP A 46 -6.84 -23.73 -10.69
N VAL A 47 -6.11 -22.70 -10.28
CA VAL A 47 -6.57 -21.32 -10.25
C VAL A 47 -5.55 -20.47 -10.98
N VAL A 48 -6.02 -19.66 -11.92
CA VAL A 48 -5.23 -18.67 -12.65
C VAL A 48 -5.73 -17.29 -12.25
N ILE A 49 -4.84 -16.50 -11.63
CA ILE A 49 -5.12 -15.11 -11.23
C ILE A 49 -4.46 -14.19 -12.24
N GLU A 50 -5.29 -13.49 -12.99
CA GLU A 50 -4.94 -12.33 -13.80
C GLU A 50 -4.94 -11.11 -12.88
N ALA A 51 -3.76 -10.52 -12.62
CA ALA A 51 -3.66 -9.37 -11.74
C ALA A 51 -3.71 -8.07 -12.56
N PHE A 52 -4.63 -7.17 -12.19
CA PHE A 52 -4.75 -5.82 -12.74
C PHE A 52 -4.98 -5.80 -14.26
N ALA A 53 -5.81 -6.72 -14.74
CA ALA A 53 -6.13 -6.90 -16.16
C ALA A 53 -4.88 -7.10 -17.05
N CYS A 54 -3.84 -7.78 -16.54
CA CYS A 54 -2.71 -8.17 -17.37
C CYS A 54 -3.16 -9.15 -18.46
N GLU A 55 -2.64 -9.00 -19.68
CA GLU A 55 -3.08 -9.84 -20.79
C GLU A 55 -2.50 -11.26 -20.65
N ILE A 56 -3.36 -12.24 -20.33
CA ILE A 56 -2.93 -13.65 -20.33
C ILE A 56 -2.62 -14.06 -21.78
N PRO A 57 -1.46 -14.68 -22.06
CA PRO A 57 -1.09 -15.07 -23.42
C PRO A 57 -2.10 -16.06 -24.01
N GLU A 58 -2.51 -15.87 -25.27
CA GLU A 58 -3.51 -16.73 -25.95
C GLU A 58 -3.11 -18.22 -25.87
N ALA A 59 -1.83 -18.55 -25.98
CA ALA A 59 -1.35 -19.93 -25.86
C ALA A 59 -1.66 -20.55 -24.48
N HIS A 60 -1.65 -19.76 -23.41
CA HIS A 60 -2.02 -20.20 -22.07
C HIS A 60 -3.54 -20.30 -21.91
N LEU A 61 -4.31 -19.37 -22.48
CA LEU A 61 -5.78 -19.46 -22.50
C LEU A 61 -6.27 -20.72 -23.22
N GLN A 62 -5.66 -21.07 -24.36
CA GLN A 62 -5.97 -22.32 -25.07
C GLN A 62 -5.63 -23.55 -24.23
N ALA A 63 -4.50 -23.53 -23.51
CA ALA A 63 -4.13 -24.61 -22.59
C ALA A 63 -5.09 -24.73 -21.41
N MET A 64 -5.59 -23.60 -20.86
CA MET A 64 -6.62 -23.59 -19.81
C MET A 64 -7.91 -24.22 -20.31
N ALA A 65 -8.36 -23.84 -21.51
CA ALA A 65 -9.59 -24.34 -22.12
C ALA A 65 -9.55 -25.84 -22.45
N ALA A 66 -8.35 -26.38 -22.72
CA ALA A 66 -8.15 -27.80 -23.02
C ALA A 66 -8.04 -28.70 -21.77
N ARG A 67 -8.00 -28.12 -20.57
CA ARG A 67 -7.83 -28.86 -19.32
C ARG A 67 -9.17 -29.33 -18.77
N THR A 68 -9.18 -30.51 -18.13
CA THR A 68 -10.32 -31.02 -17.36
C THR A 68 -9.85 -31.39 -15.94
N PRO A 69 -10.40 -30.78 -14.88
CA PRO A 69 -11.36 -29.67 -14.91
C PRO A 69 -10.76 -28.37 -15.48
N VAL A 70 -11.62 -27.49 -16.00
CA VAL A 70 -11.22 -26.15 -16.44
C VAL A 70 -10.74 -25.34 -15.23
N PRO A 71 -9.60 -24.62 -15.31
CA PRO A 71 -9.12 -23.77 -14.23
C PRO A 71 -10.10 -22.68 -13.83
N VAL A 72 -10.14 -22.34 -12.54
CA VAL A 72 -10.81 -21.13 -12.07
C VAL A 72 -10.00 -19.92 -12.54
N TRP A 73 -10.62 -19.03 -13.31
CA TRP A 73 -9.99 -17.80 -13.79
C TRP A 73 -10.51 -16.60 -13.01
N ILE A 74 -9.61 -15.96 -12.27
CA ILE A 74 -9.87 -14.78 -11.46
C ILE A 74 -9.21 -13.57 -12.11
N ASN A 75 -9.95 -12.46 -12.21
CA ASN A 75 -9.40 -11.13 -12.44
C ASN A 75 -9.28 -10.41 -11.11
N LEU A 76 -8.07 -10.30 -10.58
CA LEU A 76 -7.83 -9.50 -9.38
C LEU A 76 -7.71 -8.03 -9.79
N GLU A 77 -8.69 -7.24 -9.39
CA GLU A 77 -8.77 -5.82 -9.72
C GLU A 77 -8.03 -4.97 -8.67
N TYR A 78 -7.80 -3.70 -9.00
CA TYR A 78 -7.29 -2.74 -8.03
C TYR A 78 -8.29 -2.54 -6.87
N LEU A 79 -7.76 -2.27 -5.68
CA LEU A 79 -8.54 -1.84 -4.53
C LEU A 79 -9.34 -0.59 -4.87
N SER A 80 -10.63 -0.55 -4.52
CA SER A 80 -11.38 0.70 -4.53
C SER A 80 -12.31 0.81 -3.33
N ALA A 81 -12.60 2.06 -2.99
CA ALA A 81 -13.56 2.46 -1.98
C ALA A 81 -14.84 3.00 -2.61
N GLU A 82 -15.08 2.85 -3.91
CA GLU A 82 -16.28 3.35 -4.57
C GLU A 82 -17.46 2.38 -4.43
N ASP A 83 -18.68 2.90 -4.33
CA ASP A 83 -19.87 2.08 -4.00
C ASP A 83 -20.21 1.02 -5.05
N TRP A 84 -19.82 1.23 -6.31
CA TRP A 84 -20.13 0.32 -7.41
C TRP A 84 -19.33 -0.99 -7.33
N VAL A 85 -18.18 -1.03 -6.65
CA VAL A 85 -17.31 -2.23 -6.67
C VAL A 85 -17.96 -3.45 -6.04
N ALA A 86 -18.80 -3.26 -5.03
CA ALA A 86 -19.56 -4.35 -4.41
C ALA A 86 -20.56 -4.98 -5.39
N GLY A 87 -21.11 -4.21 -6.32
CA GLY A 87 -22.00 -4.72 -7.38
C GLY A 87 -21.25 -5.45 -8.50
N CYS A 88 -19.95 -5.22 -8.64
CA CYS A 88 -19.08 -5.85 -9.65
C CYS A 88 -18.26 -7.02 -9.10
N HIS A 89 -18.12 -7.13 -7.78
CA HIS A 89 -17.40 -8.21 -7.13
C HIS A 89 -18.07 -9.57 -7.40
N ALA A 90 -17.26 -10.60 -7.67
CA ALA A 90 -17.65 -11.96 -8.01
C ALA A 90 -18.47 -12.12 -9.31
N LEU A 91 -18.62 -11.08 -10.13
CA LEU A 91 -19.31 -11.19 -11.42
C LEU A 91 -18.56 -12.12 -12.39
N ALA A 92 -19.32 -13.00 -13.04
CA ALA A 92 -18.84 -13.91 -14.07
C ALA A 92 -18.93 -13.28 -15.46
N SER A 93 -17.87 -13.44 -16.26
CA SER A 93 -17.76 -12.98 -17.63
C SER A 93 -17.29 -14.15 -18.52
N PRO A 94 -18.22 -14.81 -19.25
CA PRO A 94 -17.88 -15.86 -20.19
C PRO A 94 -16.93 -15.36 -21.27
N HIS A 95 -15.86 -16.12 -21.54
CA HIS A 95 -14.93 -15.79 -22.61
C HIS A 95 -15.65 -15.89 -23.97
N PRO A 96 -15.47 -14.94 -24.90
CA PRO A 96 -16.26 -14.87 -26.13
C PRO A 96 -16.09 -16.06 -27.08
N ARG A 97 -14.99 -16.82 -26.97
CA ARG A 97 -14.64 -17.92 -27.88
C ARG A 97 -14.30 -19.25 -27.21
N LEU A 98 -13.90 -19.22 -25.93
CA LEU A 98 -13.34 -20.39 -25.24
C LEU A 98 -14.31 -20.78 -24.14
N PRO A 99 -14.37 -22.07 -23.75
CA PRO A 99 -15.18 -22.53 -22.62
C PRO A 99 -14.54 -22.13 -21.27
N LEU A 100 -14.22 -20.85 -21.11
CA LEU A 100 -13.62 -20.24 -19.94
C LEU A 100 -14.59 -19.19 -19.38
N VAL A 101 -14.62 -19.04 -18.07
CA VAL A 101 -15.37 -17.98 -17.39
C VAL A 101 -14.40 -17.21 -16.49
N LYS A 102 -14.24 -15.93 -16.78
CA LYS A 102 -13.44 -14.99 -15.97
C LYS A 102 -14.31 -14.43 -14.85
N HIS A 103 -13.83 -14.43 -13.61
CA HIS A 103 -14.55 -13.87 -12.47
C HIS A 103 -13.85 -12.63 -11.94
N PHE A 104 -14.56 -11.51 -11.83
CA PHE A 104 -13.98 -10.28 -11.29
C PHE A 104 -13.90 -10.33 -9.77
N PHE A 105 -12.73 -10.04 -9.21
CA PHE A 105 -12.48 -10.05 -7.78
C PHE A 105 -11.92 -8.69 -7.36
N PHE A 106 -12.82 -7.81 -6.91
CA PHE A 106 -12.49 -6.46 -6.45
C PHE A 106 -12.15 -6.42 -4.95
N PRO A 107 -10.92 -6.09 -4.54
CA PRO A 107 -10.62 -5.74 -3.15
C PRO A 107 -11.39 -4.49 -2.73
N GLY A 108 -11.72 -4.39 -1.45
CA GLY A 108 -12.50 -3.27 -0.92
C GLY A 108 -12.66 -3.28 0.59
N PHE A 109 -13.30 -2.23 1.10
CA PHE A 109 -13.43 -1.95 2.54
C PHE A 109 -14.72 -2.49 3.16
N ASP A 110 -15.65 -2.98 2.34
CA ASP A 110 -16.99 -3.40 2.76
C ASP A 110 -17.17 -4.93 2.67
N GLU A 111 -18.18 -5.46 3.35
CA GLU A 111 -18.49 -6.90 3.37
C GLU A 111 -18.78 -7.46 1.96
N GLY A 112 -19.40 -6.67 1.09
CA GLY A 112 -19.72 -7.06 -0.30
C GLY A 112 -18.55 -7.07 -1.28
N THR A 113 -17.31 -6.92 -0.80
CA THR A 113 -16.10 -6.85 -1.63
C THR A 113 -15.16 -8.03 -1.35
N GLY A 114 -14.02 -8.06 -2.03
CA GLY A 114 -12.98 -9.06 -1.86
C GLY A 114 -12.15 -8.90 -0.58
N GLY A 115 -12.40 -7.87 0.24
CA GLY A 115 -11.64 -7.59 1.46
C GLY A 115 -10.24 -7.05 1.17
N LEU A 116 -9.38 -7.08 2.19
CA LEU A 116 -8.02 -6.55 2.16
C LEU A 116 -6.99 -7.63 2.52
N LEU A 117 -5.80 -7.55 1.94
CA LEU A 117 -4.68 -8.42 2.34
C LEU A 117 -4.30 -8.13 3.80
N ARG A 118 -4.25 -9.20 4.61
CA ARG A 118 -3.84 -9.17 6.01
C ARG A 118 -3.29 -10.53 6.41
N GLU A 119 -2.03 -10.59 6.81
CA GLU A 119 -1.40 -11.82 7.28
C GLU A 119 -2.03 -12.23 8.64
N PRO A 120 -2.18 -13.54 8.93
CA PRO A 120 -2.86 -14.01 10.13
C PRO A 120 -2.29 -13.47 11.46
N ASP A 121 -0.98 -13.26 11.52
CA ASP A 121 -0.27 -12.81 12.72
C ASP A 121 0.07 -11.30 12.69
N LEU A 122 -0.32 -10.57 11.64
CA LEU A 122 0.10 -9.19 11.39
C LEU A 122 -0.14 -8.27 12.58
N LEU A 123 -1.37 -8.26 13.08
CA LEU A 123 -1.78 -7.37 14.17
C LEU A 123 -1.10 -7.76 15.49
N ALA A 124 -0.89 -9.06 15.73
CA ALA A 124 -0.19 -9.53 16.91
C ALA A 124 1.30 -9.13 16.88
N ARG A 125 1.97 -9.23 15.71
CA ARG A 125 3.35 -8.76 15.52
C ARG A 125 3.46 -7.25 15.73
N ARG A 126 2.57 -6.47 15.13
CA ARG A 126 2.49 -5.02 15.29
C ARG A 126 2.33 -4.63 16.76
N ASP A 127 1.39 -5.23 17.46
CA ASP A 127 1.08 -4.87 18.84
C ASP A 127 2.26 -5.21 19.77
N ALA A 128 2.91 -6.36 19.55
CA ALA A 128 4.14 -6.72 20.25
C ALA A 128 5.27 -5.71 19.99
N PHE A 129 5.48 -5.32 18.73
CA PHE A 129 6.51 -4.34 18.35
C PHE A 129 6.29 -2.97 19.00
N ARG A 130 5.03 -2.52 19.11
CA ARG A 130 4.68 -1.20 19.67
C ARG A 130 4.67 -1.18 21.19
N ALA A 131 4.30 -2.29 21.83
CA ALA A 131 4.24 -2.39 23.30
C ALA A 131 5.63 -2.55 23.93
N ASP A 132 6.59 -3.13 23.21
CA ASP A 132 7.94 -3.35 23.69
C ASP A 132 8.78 -2.06 23.62
N SER A 133 9.34 -1.65 24.76
CA SER A 133 10.32 -0.56 24.83
C SER A 133 11.55 -0.82 23.94
N ALA A 134 11.93 -2.09 23.76
CA ALA A 134 13.00 -2.50 22.86
C ALA A 134 12.53 -2.64 21.39
N GLY A 135 11.23 -2.71 21.12
CA GLY A 135 10.69 -2.81 19.77
C GLY A 135 10.83 -1.49 19.01
N ARG A 136 9.89 -0.56 19.22
CA ARG A 136 9.93 0.78 18.60
C ARG A 136 11.18 1.56 18.99
N GLY A 137 11.56 1.53 20.28
CA GLY A 137 12.70 2.29 20.81
C GLY A 137 14.02 1.90 20.15
N ASP A 138 14.40 0.61 20.20
CA ASP A 138 15.66 0.18 19.59
C ASP A 138 15.61 0.28 18.06
N TRP A 139 14.45 0.08 17.44
CA TRP A 139 14.30 0.23 15.99
C TRP A 139 14.64 1.66 15.53
N LEU A 140 14.15 2.67 16.26
CA LEU A 140 14.46 4.08 16.02
C LEU A 140 15.93 4.39 16.36
N ALA A 141 16.43 3.91 17.51
CA ALA A 141 17.80 4.16 17.95
C ALA A 141 18.84 3.60 16.98
N ARG A 142 18.60 2.40 16.42
CA ARG A 142 19.46 1.79 15.37
C ARG A 142 19.55 2.63 14.10
N ARG A 143 18.60 3.54 13.88
CA ARG A 143 18.54 4.48 12.75
C ARG A 143 18.93 5.90 13.14
N GLY A 144 19.51 6.09 14.33
CA GLY A 144 19.95 7.40 14.82
C GLY A 144 18.82 8.31 15.29
N VAL A 145 17.61 7.78 15.46
CA VAL A 145 16.44 8.53 15.94
C VAL A 145 16.31 8.32 17.45
N LEU A 146 16.59 9.37 18.22
CA LEU A 146 16.38 9.43 19.67
C LEU A 146 15.17 10.31 19.96
N ALA A 147 13.98 9.85 19.60
CA ALA A 147 12.75 10.62 19.75
C ALA A 147 12.33 10.70 21.23
N GLY A 148 12.17 11.93 21.72
CA GLY A 148 11.53 12.19 23.02
C GLY A 148 10.03 11.88 23.01
N HIS A 149 9.40 11.86 24.19
CA HIS A 149 7.95 11.61 24.32
C HIS A 149 7.07 12.64 23.61
N ASP A 150 7.55 13.89 23.47
CA ASP A 150 6.84 14.99 22.82
C ASP A 150 7.28 15.22 21.36
N GLU A 151 8.18 14.37 20.84
CA GLU A 151 8.68 14.45 19.47
C GLU A 151 7.91 13.48 18.56
N THR A 152 7.68 13.86 17.32
CA THR A 152 6.84 13.09 16.39
C THR A 152 7.64 12.47 15.27
N CYS A 153 7.49 11.17 15.09
CA CYS A 153 8.08 10.42 13.98
C CYS A 153 7.09 10.32 12.82
N VAL A 154 7.53 10.73 11.64
CA VAL A 154 6.74 10.76 10.41
C VAL A 154 7.46 9.93 9.35
N SER A 155 6.80 8.92 8.76
CA SER A 155 7.35 8.31 7.54
C SER A 155 6.90 9.09 6.31
N LEU A 156 7.79 9.23 5.33
CA LEU A 156 7.51 9.92 4.07
C LEU A 156 7.81 9.02 2.87
N PHE A 157 6.79 8.29 2.42
CA PHE A 157 6.80 7.49 1.20
C PHE A 157 5.77 8.00 0.20
N ALA A 158 6.25 8.84 -0.72
CA ALA A 158 5.42 9.59 -1.67
C ALA A 158 5.99 9.53 -3.10
N TYR A 159 5.17 9.82 -4.10
CA TYR A 159 5.63 10.23 -5.43
C TYR A 159 6.30 11.61 -5.33
N GLU A 160 6.62 12.21 -6.48
CA GLU A 160 7.02 13.60 -6.54
C GLU A 160 5.92 14.48 -5.94
N GLN A 161 6.32 15.48 -5.16
CA GLN A 161 5.45 16.40 -4.44
C GLN A 161 6.01 17.82 -4.57
N ALA A 162 5.54 18.54 -5.59
CA ALA A 162 6.02 19.87 -5.91
C ALA A 162 5.83 20.90 -4.77
N ARG A 163 4.84 20.69 -3.89
CA ARG A 163 4.56 21.57 -2.75
C ARG A 163 5.24 21.15 -1.44
N LEU A 164 6.03 20.08 -1.46
CA LEU A 164 6.76 19.60 -0.29
C LEU A 164 7.69 20.65 0.34
N PRO A 165 8.39 21.52 -0.44
CA PRO A 165 9.27 22.54 0.15
C PRO A 165 8.57 23.47 1.15
N GLY A 166 7.33 23.89 0.85
CA GLY A 166 6.56 24.73 1.77
C GLY A 166 6.24 24.03 3.09
N LEU A 167 5.90 22.73 3.02
CA LEU A 167 5.60 21.93 4.19
C LEU A 167 6.85 21.64 5.04
N ILE A 168 7.98 21.32 4.40
CA ILE A 168 9.27 21.12 5.09
C ILE A 168 9.71 22.41 5.79
N HIS A 169 9.59 23.56 5.13
CA HIS A 169 9.90 24.85 5.74
C HIS A 169 9.04 25.15 6.97
N LEU A 170 7.73 24.86 6.88
CA LEU A 170 6.80 25.00 8.00
C LEU A 170 7.18 24.07 9.17
N TRP A 171 7.55 22.82 8.90
CA TRP A 171 8.01 21.87 9.92
C TRP A 171 9.31 22.32 10.58
N ALA A 172 10.27 22.82 9.81
CA ALA A 172 11.53 23.31 10.33
C ALA A 172 11.36 24.52 11.28
N GLN A 173 10.36 25.36 11.05
CA GLN A 173 10.05 26.53 11.88
C GLN A 173 9.02 26.26 12.99
N GLY A 174 8.42 25.07 13.02
CA GLY A 174 7.38 24.71 13.96
C GLY A 174 7.87 24.62 15.41
N ALA A 175 6.92 24.70 16.36
CA ALA A 175 7.22 24.51 17.79
C ALA A 175 7.44 23.04 18.17
N GLN A 176 6.87 22.12 17.41
CA GLN A 176 6.97 20.68 17.62
C GLN A 176 8.19 20.13 16.89
N ARG A 177 8.95 19.26 17.56
CA ARG A 177 10.08 18.57 16.93
C ARG A 177 9.60 17.38 16.12
N LEU A 178 10.01 17.33 14.86
CA LEU A 178 9.62 16.29 13.91
C LEU A 178 10.84 15.51 13.42
N HIS A 179 10.74 14.19 13.44
CA HIS A 179 11.65 13.27 12.78
C HIS A 179 10.96 12.75 11.53
N VAL A 180 11.42 13.15 10.34
CA VAL A 180 10.88 12.66 9.07
C VAL A 180 11.81 11.58 8.54
N LEU A 181 11.33 10.34 8.51
CA LEU A 181 12.02 9.17 8.00
C LEU A 181 11.65 8.95 6.54
N VAL A 182 12.63 9.07 5.64
CA VAL A 182 12.43 9.05 4.19
C VAL A 182 13.15 7.84 3.59
N PRO A 183 12.46 6.74 3.28
CA PRO A 183 13.04 5.68 2.46
C PRO A 183 13.49 6.22 1.11
N GLU A 184 14.65 5.75 0.62
CA GLU A 184 15.13 6.06 -0.72
C GLU A 184 14.03 5.77 -1.76
N GLY A 185 13.73 6.77 -2.60
CA GLY A 185 12.61 6.69 -3.51
C GLY A 185 12.33 8.01 -4.21
N ARG A 186 11.16 8.08 -4.87
CA ARG A 186 10.81 9.18 -5.78
C ARG A 186 10.76 10.55 -5.10
N VAL A 187 10.21 10.63 -3.89
CA VAL A 187 10.09 11.90 -3.14
C VAL A 187 11.44 12.48 -2.70
N LEU A 188 12.52 11.68 -2.66
CA LEU A 188 13.81 12.13 -2.12
C LEU A 188 14.37 13.35 -2.89
N GLY A 189 14.14 13.43 -4.20
CA GLY A 189 14.55 14.59 -5.01
C GLY A 189 13.82 15.89 -4.64
N ASP A 190 12.59 15.82 -4.14
CA ASP A 190 11.87 16.99 -3.64
C ASP A 190 12.28 17.35 -2.21
N VAL A 191 12.66 16.35 -1.40
CA VAL A 191 13.28 16.57 -0.07
C VAL A 191 14.63 17.29 -0.22
N GLU A 192 15.48 16.84 -1.15
CA GLU A 192 16.74 17.50 -1.50
C GLU A 192 16.54 18.97 -1.86
N ARG A 193 15.58 19.23 -2.77
CA ARG A 193 15.26 20.59 -3.21
C ARG A 193 14.77 21.46 -2.06
N ALA A 194 13.91 20.91 -1.19
CA ALA A 194 13.39 21.62 -0.03
C ALA A 194 14.48 22.03 0.97
N LEU A 195 15.45 21.15 1.20
CA LEU A 195 16.55 21.36 2.15
C LEU A 195 17.76 22.10 1.54
N GLY A 196 17.70 22.46 0.26
CA GLY A 196 18.84 23.03 -0.48
C GLY A 196 20.05 22.11 -0.53
N ARG A 197 19.83 20.79 -0.57
CA ARG A 197 20.86 19.74 -0.64
C ARG A 197 20.84 19.04 -1.99
N THR A 198 21.90 18.29 -2.27
CA THR A 198 22.00 17.43 -3.45
C THR A 198 22.62 16.09 -3.03
N ALA A 199 22.22 15.01 -3.70
CA ALA A 199 22.74 13.66 -3.53
C ALA A 199 22.61 13.10 -2.09
N LEU A 200 21.46 13.30 -1.46
CA LEU A 200 21.10 12.63 -0.22
C LEU A 200 21.02 11.11 -0.44
N LYS A 201 21.52 10.35 0.53
CA LYS A 201 21.58 8.87 0.47
C LYS A 201 21.25 8.24 1.82
N ALA A 202 20.93 6.96 1.81
CA ALA A 202 20.69 6.18 3.01
C ALA A 202 21.79 6.38 4.07
N GLY A 203 21.35 6.67 5.30
CA GLY A 203 22.22 6.98 6.45
C GLY A 203 22.47 8.47 6.67
N ASP A 204 22.13 9.34 5.73
CA ASP A 204 22.22 10.78 5.93
C ASP A 204 21.16 11.28 6.93
N CYS A 205 21.56 12.22 7.78
CA CYS A 205 20.68 12.92 8.72
C CYS A 205 20.89 14.44 8.60
N ILE A 206 19.79 15.18 8.43
CA ILE A 206 19.79 16.62 8.24
C ILE A 206 18.94 17.25 9.33
N HIS A 207 19.49 18.23 10.03
CA HIS A 207 18.78 19.00 11.04
C HIS A 207 18.53 20.43 10.54
N GLU A 208 17.29 20.88 10.58
CA GLU A 208 16.88 22.23 10.23
C GLU A 208 15.80 22.73 11.21
N GLY A 209 16.19 23.61 12.13
CA GLY A 209 15.31 24.10 13.20
C GLY A 209 14.74 22.95 14.03
N SER A 210 13.41 22.78 14.02
CA SER A 210 12.69 21.72 14.72
C SER A 210 12.55 20.42 13.91
N LEU A 211 13.03 20.39 12.66
CA LEU A 211 12.95 19.24 11.77
C LEU A 211 14.28 18.46 11.74
N SER A 212 14.18 17.14 11.84
CA SER A 212 15.26 16.21 11.52
C SER A 212 14.82 15.26 10.41
N VAL A 213 15.53 15.23 9.29
CA VAL A 213 15.25 14.33 8.16
C VAL A 213 16.27 13.19 8.16
N HIS A 214 15.77 11.95 8.17
CA HIS A 214 16.56 10.72 8.22
C HIS A 214 16.34 9.94 6.92
N VAL A 215 17.37 9.79 6.10
CA VAL A 215 17.26 9.03 4.85
C VAL A 215 17.50 7.56 5.13
N LEU A 216 16.51 6.73 4.84
CA LEU A 216 16.55 5.29 5.08
C LEU A 216 16.83 4.53 3.78
N PRO A 217 17.53 3.39 3.84
CA PRO A 217 17.61 2.51 2.67
C PRO A 217 16.21 1.98 2.32
N PHE A 218 15.99 1.68 1.04
CA PHE A 218 14.82 0.90 0.64
C PHE A 218 14.89 -0.49 1.31
N THR A 219 13.75 -0.99 1.76
CA THR A 219 13.65 -2.23 2.56
C THR A 219 12.60 -3.17 1.97
N ASP A 220 12.53 -4.39 2.49
CA ASP A 220 11.50 -5.38 2.12
C ASP A 220 10.14 -5.02 2.75
N GLN A 221 9.12 -5.84 2.52
CA GLN A 221 7.76 -5.55 2.97
C GLN A 221 7.64 -5.57 4.50
N ASP A 222 8.24 -6.55 5.18
CA ASP A 222 8.22 -6.64 6.64
C ASP A 222 8.98 -5.45 7.29
N GLY A 223 10.14 -5.07 6.75
CA GLY A 223 10.89 -3.90 7.22
C GLY A 223 10.14 -2.58 6.99
N TYR A 224 9.31 -2.51 5.94
CA TYR A 224 8.45 -1.36 5.70
C TYR A 224 7.26 -1.32 6.67
N ASP A 225 6.65 -2.46 7.01
CA ASP A 225 5.64 -2.52 8.07
C ASP A 225 6.19 -2.02 9.41
N GLU A 226 7.40 -2.44 9.81
CA GLU A 226 8.04 -1.95 11.03
C GLU A 226 8.25 -0.43 11.02
N LEU A 227 8.62 0.17 9.86
CA LEU A 227 8.69 1.62 9.71
C LEU A 227 7.34 2.28 9.99
N LEU A 228 6.25 1.72 9.43
CA LEU A 228 4.91 2.25 9.64
C LEU A 228 4.48 2.15 11.10
N TRP A 229 4.85 1.06 11.79
CA TRP A 229 4.53 0.83 13.21
C TRP A 229 5.37 1.71 14.14
N ALA A 230 6.57 2.11 13.72
CA ALA A 230 7.45 2.98 14.47
C ALA A 230 7.05 4.47 14.40
N CYS A 231 6.28 4.87 13.39
CA CYS A 231 5.89 6.26 13.17
C CYS A 231 4.53 6.61 13.78
N ASP A 232 4.34 7.89 14.08
CA ASP A 232 3.10 8.46 14.63
C ASP A 232 2.20 9.01 13.52
N LEU A 233 2.76 9.27 12.34
CA LEU A 233 2.06 9.66 11.11
C LEU A 233 2.76 9.05 9.90
N ASN A 234 2.00 8.44 8.98
CA ASN A 234 2.57 7.81 7.80
C ASN A 234 2.08 8.46 6.50
N PHE A 235 2.96 9.10 5.74
CA PHE A 235 2.67 9.47 4.35
C PHE A 235 2.98 8.28 3.45
N VAL A 236 1.96 7.79 2.76
CA VAL A 236 2.02 6.58 1.93
C VAL A 236 1.39 6.81 0.56
N ARG A 237 1.57 5.88 -0.37
CA ARG A 237 1.13 6.06 -1.76
C ARG A 237 0.67 4.77 -2.42
N GLY A 238 -0.01 4.90 -3.55
CA GLY A 238 -0.43 3.74 -4.34
C GLY A 238 -1.41 2.85 -3.55
N GLU A 239 -1.31 1.54 -3.69
CA GLU A 239 -2.28 0.60 -3.11
C GLU A 239 -1.76 -0.15 -1.88
N ASP A 240 -0.67 -0.90 -2.03
CA ASP A 240 -0.17 -1.77 -0.95
C ASP A 240 0.22 -0.97 0.30
N SER A 241 1.12 0.01 0.18
CA SER A 241 1.55 0.83 1.32
C SER A 241 0.40 1.59 1.99
N PHE A 242 -0.67 1.88 1.23
CA PHE A 242 -1.88 2.49 1.74
C PHE A 242 -2.70 1.52 2.60
N VAL A 243 -2.81 0.24 2.22
CA VAL A 243 -3.39 -0.81 3.06
C VAL A 243 -2.52 -1.07 4.29
N ARG A 244 -1.19 -1.17 4.12
CA ARG A 244 -0.26 -1.40 5.24
C ARG A 244 -0.34 -0.31 6.31
N ALA A 245 -0.44 0.96 5.89
CA ALA A 245 -0.57 2.09 6.82
C ALA A 245 -1.87 2.04 7.65
N GLN A 246 -2.95 1.50 7.09
CA GLN A 246 -4.19 1.29 7.84
C GLN A 246 -4.01 0.20 8.90
N TRP A 247 -3.30 -0.88 8.57
CA TRP A 247 -2.96 -1.93 9.53
C TRP A 247 -1.99 -1.46 10.62
N ALA A 248 -1.19 -0.41 10.40
CA ALA A 248 -0.39 0.19 11.46
C ALA A 248 -1.24 0.81 12.59
N GLY A 249 -2.52 1.13 12.33
CA GLY A 249 -3.43 1.66 13.35
C GLY A 249 -3.02 3.05 13.88
N VAL A 250 -2.35 3.83 13.04
CA VAL A 250 -1.94 5.22 13.29
C VAL A 250 -2.37 6.11 12.11
N PRO A 251 -2.49 7.43 12.29
CA PRO A 251 -2.83 8.34 11.20
C PRO A 251 -1.95 8.16 9.98
N CYS A 252 -2.56 8.27 8.80
CA CYS A 252 -1.83 8.28 7.54
C CYS A 252 -2.32 9.40 6.63
N VAL A 253 -1.55 9.66 5.57
CA VAL A 253 -1.90 10.55 4.47
C VAL A 253 -1.63 9.79 3.18
N TRP A 254 -2.65 9.66 2.35
CA TRP A 254 -2.55 8.93 1.10
C TRP A 254 -2.24 9.87 -0.07
N GLN A 255 -1.15 9.60 -0.79
CA GLN A 255 -0.95 10.10 -2.15
C GLN A 255 -1.43 9.05 -3.15
N ILE A 256 -2.64 9.24 -3.67
CA ILE A 256 -3.19 8.33 -4.67
C ILE A 256 -2.41 8.48 -5.98
N TYR A 257 -2.33 7.41 -6.77
CA TYR A 257 -1.68 7.47 -8.07
C TYR A 257 -2.49 8.39 -9.01
N PRO A 258 -1.87 9.43 -9.62
CA PRO A 258 -2.57 10.27 -10.59
C PRO A 258 -3.04 9.44 -11.79
N GLN A 259 -4.31 9.59 -12.13
CA GLN A 259 -4.94 8.98 -13.31
C GLN A 259 -5.44 10.07 -14.26
N ASP A 260 -5.61 9.71 -15.53
CA ASP A 260 -6.18 10.57 -16.56
C ASP A 260 -7.53 11.17 -16.12
N GLU A 261 -7.81 12.38 -16.61
CA GLU A 261 -9.05 13.12 -16.33
C GLU A 261 -9.36 13.33 -14.83
N ASP A 262 -8.34 13.30 -13.98
CA ASP A 262 -8.47 13.46 -12.52
C ASP A 262 -9.34 12.38 -11.84
N ALA A 263 -9.57 11.23 -12.49
CA ALA A 263 -10.43 10.14 -11.98
C ALA A 263 -9.98 9.59 -10.61
N HIS A 264 -8.69 9.72 -10.30
CA HIS A 264 -8.12 9.36 -9.01
C HIS A 264 -8.73 10.15 -7.83
N PHE A 265 -9.29 11.34 -8.06
CA PHE A 265 -9.97 12.10 -7.00
C PHE A 265 -11.28 11.46 -6.57
N ASP A 266 -12.05 10.85 -7.46
CA ASP A 266 -13.30 10.20 -7.09
C ASP A 266 -13.03 9.03 -6.13
N LYS A 267 -11.97 8.26 -6.42
CA LYS A 267 -11.48 7.20 -5.54
C LYS A 267 -10.97 7.72 -4.19
N LEU A 268 -10.29 8.88 -4.18
CA LEU A 268 -9.84 9.54 -2.95
C LEU A 268 -11.03 10.00 -2.09
N GLU A 269 -12.02 10.67 -2.69
CA GLU A 269 -13.22 11.14 -2.00
C GLU A 269 -14.06 9.98 -1.48
N ALA A 270 -14.23 8.92 -2.28
CA ALA A 270 -14.95 7.72 -1.89
C ALA A 270 -14.32 7.04 -0.66
N PHE A 271 -12.98 6.97 -0.60
CA PHE A 271 -12.29 6.49 0.59
C PHE A 271 -12.46 7.45 1.77
N MET A 272 -12.24 8.76 1.59
CA MET A 272 -12.36 9.73 2.69
C MET A 272 -13.77 9.74 3.30
N ALA A 273 -14.82 9.59 2.48
CA ALA A 273 -16.20 9.49 2.96
C ALA A 273 -16.39 8.31 3.92
N ARG A 274 -15.84 7.13 3.59
CA ARG A 274 -15.85 5.94 4.46
C ARG A 274 -14.95 6.12 5.69
N TYR A 275 -13.69 6.51 5.47
CA TYR A 275 -12.69 6.64 6.52
C TYR A 275 -13.02 7.73 7.55
N LEU A 276 -13.75 8.78 7.18
CA LEU A 276 -14.14 9.85 8.10
C LEU A 276 -15.59 9.72 8.60
N ALA A 277 -16.32 8.69 8.17
CA ALA A 277 -17.69 8.46 8.62
C ALA A 277 -17.76 8.31 10.15
N GLY A 278 -18.41 9.26 10.83
CA GLY A 278 -18.54 9.30 12.28
C GLY A 278 -17.36 9.91 13.04
N ALA A 279 -16.38 10.51 12.35
CA ALA A 279 -15.38 11.38 12.98
C ALA A 279 -16.01 12.71 13.43
N ALA A 280 -15.38 13.40 14.38
CA ALA A 280 -15.83 14.74 14.77
C ALA A 280 -15.67 15.70 13.59
N LEU A 281 -16.66 16.58 13.36
CA LEU A 281 -16.68 17.44 12.17
C LEU A 281 -15.38 18.24 11.95
N PRO A 282 -14.78 18.90 12.97
CA PRO A 282 -13.53 19.63 12.77
C PRO A 282 -12.34 18.72 12.38
N GLU A 283 -12.29 17.50 12.91
CA GLU A 283 -11.24 16.53 12.58
C GLU A 283 -11.39 16.01 11.14
N ALA A 284 -12.62 15.73 10.73
CA ALA A 284 -12.95 15.30 9.37
C ALA A 284 -12.64 16.38 8.33
N GLU A 285 -13.02 17.62 8.59
CA GLU A 285 -12.75 18.76 7.71
C GLU A 285 -11.25 19.00 7.56
N ALA A 286 -10.50 19.00 8.67
CA ALA A 286 -9.05 19.17 8.65
C ALA A 286 -8.33 18.04 7.89
N CYS A 287 -8.73 16.79 8.12
CA CYS A 287 -8.20 15.63 7.40
C CYS A 287 -8.48 15.70 5.90
N GLY A 288 -9.74 15.96 5.52
CA GLY A 288 -10.14 16.05 4.13
C GLY A 288 -9.47 17.21 3.39
N ALA A 289 -9.34 18.38 4.02
CA ALA A 289 -8.63 19.52 3.45
C ALA A 289 -7.15 19.20 3.19
N PHE A 290 -6.48 18.55 4.15
CA PHE A 290 -5.07 18.20 4.01
C PHE A 290 -4.85 17.12 2.93
N TRP A 291 -5.67 16.07 2.90
CA TRP A 291 -5.55 15.00 1.90
C TRP A 291 -5.80 15.52 0.47
N ARG A 292 -6.79 16.41 0.28
CA ARG A 292 -7.01 17.07 -1.02
C ARG A 292 -5.82 17.95 -1.41
N ALA A 293 -5.31 18.75 -0.48
CA ALA A 293 -4.14 19.60 -0.72
C ALA A 293 -2.89 18.78 -1.07
N TRP A 294 -2.67 17.67 -0.38
CA TRP A 294 -1.58 16.73 -0.66
C TRP A 294 -1.67 16.09 -2.05
N ASN A 295 -2.88 15.85 -2.54
CA ASN A 295 -3.12 15.33 -3.89
C ASN A 295 -3.27 16.45 -4.96
N GLY A 296 -2.94 17.70 -4.64
CA GLY A 296 -2.86 18.79 -5.62
C GLY A 296 -4.02 19.79 -5.62
N ARG A 297 -5.08 19.57 -4.82
CA ARG A 297 -6.20 20.50 -4.64
C ARG A 297 -6.03 21.36 -3.39
N GLY A 298 -5.06 22.27 -3.43
CA GLY A 298 -4.76 23.20 -2.34
C GLY A 298 -3.27 23.34 -2.06
N ASP A 299 -2.94 23.80 -0.86
CA ASP A 299 -1.56 23.92 -0.37
C ASP A 299 -1.40 23.13 0.93
N PRO A 300 -0.60 22.03 0.94
CA PRO A 300 -0.35 21.24 2.13
C PRO A 300 0.21 22.06 3.29
N ALA A 301 1.06 23.05 3.03
CA ALA A 301 1.64 23.88 4.08
C ALA A 301 0.55 24.73 4.77
N ALA A 302 -0.39 25.28 4.00
CA ALA A 302 -1.50 26.05 4.53
C ALA A 302 -2.51 25.18 5.31
N ALA A 303 -2.73 23.92 4.87
CA ALA A 303 -3.65 22.99 5.51
C ALA A 303 -3.05 22.30 6.76
N TRP A 304 -1.73 22.24 6.88
CA TRP A 304 -1.04 21.50 7.95
C TRP A 304 -1.42 21.91 9.37
N PRO A 305 -1.54 23.21 9.75
CA PRO A 305 -1.84 23.57 11.14
C PRO A 305 -3.15 22.99 11.66
N ALA A 306 -4.21 23.00 10.85
CA ALA A 306 -5.49 22.40 11.20
C ALA A 306 -5.40 20.87 11.28
N PHE A 307 -4.68 20.25 10.32
CA PHE A 307 -4.46 18.81 10.32
C PHE A 307 -3.67 18.33 11.54
N ALA A 308 -2.57 19.02 11.88
CA ALA A 308 -1.75 18.73 13.05
C ALA A 308 -2.56 18.83 14.36
N ALA A 309 -3.42 19.83 14.49
CA ALA A 309 -4.32 19.96 15.63
C ALA A 309 -5.36 18.81 15.73
N ALA A 310 -5.74 18.21 14.59
CA ALA A 310 -6.66 17.09 14.53
C ALA A 310 -6.00 15.72 14.78
N LEU A 311 -4.67 15.61 14.72
CA LEU A 311 -3.94 14.33 14.84
C LEU A 311 -4.31 13.50 16.08
N PRO A 312 -4.47 14.05 17.30
CA PRO A 312 -4.88 13.25 18.45
C PRO A 312 -6.26 12.58 18.29
N GLY A 313 -7.17 13.22 17.56
CA GLY A 313 -8.47 12.65 17.19
C GLY A 313 -8.37 11.60 16.10
N LEU A 314 -7.60 11.92 15.06
CA LEU A 314 -7.32 10.99 13.96
C LEU A 314 -6.57 9.74 14.44
N GLN A 315 -5.78 9.82 15.50
CA GLN A 315 -5.15 8.66 16.14
C GLN A 315 -6.19 7.65 16.64
N ARG A 316 -7.22 8.13 17.34
CA ARG A 316 -8.33 7.28 17.80
C ARG A 316 -9.12 6.74 16.63
N ARG A 317 -9.30 7.54 15.58
CA ARG A 317 -9.98 7.12 14.36
C ARG A 317 -9.23 6.01 13.64
N ALA A 318 -7.92 6.15 13.45
CA ALA A 318 -7.08 5.15 12.78
C ALA A 318 -7.08 3.80 13.52
N ALA A 319 -7.00 3.82 14.86
CA ALA A 319 -7.10 2.61 15.67
C ALA A 319 -8.47 1.92 15.49
N ARG A 320 -9.57 2.66 15.64
CA ARG A 320 -10.93 2.11 15.45
C ARG A 320 -11.12 1.59 14.02
N TRP A 321 -10.66 2.34 13.01
CA TRP A 321 -10.74 1.93 11.62
C TRP A 321 -10.02 0.59 11.38
N CYS A 322 -8.81 0.45 11.93
CA CYS A 322 -8.07 -0.81 11.88
C CYS A 322 -8.86 -1.95 12.55
N ASP A 323 -9.43 -1.73 13.74
CA ASP A 323 -10.24 -2.74 14.45
C ASP A 323 -11.49 -3.13 13.66
N ASP A 324 -12.14 -2.17 13.00
CA ASP A 324 -13.33 -2.38 12.19
C ASP A 324 -13.00 -3.24 10.94
N LEU A 325 -11.89 -2.94 10.26
CA LEU A 325 -11.36 -3.78 9.18
C LEU A 325 -10.91 -5.17 9.68
N ALA A 326 -10.36 -5.25 10.90
CA ALA A 326 -9.89 -6.49 11.49
C ALA A 326 -11.01 -7.52 11.71
N ARG A 327 -12.24 -7.05 11.95
CA ARG A 327 -13.44 -7.91 12.11
C ARG A 327 -13.88 -8.60 10.82
N GLN A 328 -13.42 -8.10 9.67
CA GLN A 328 -13.71 -8.69 8.37
C GLN A 328 -12.71 -9.81 8.04
N SER A 329 -13.17 -10.82 7.29
CA SER A 329 -12.29 -11.82 6.67
C SER A 329 -11.34 -11.15 5.69
N ASP A 330 -10.07 -11.56 5.72
CA ASP A 330 -9.03 -11.07 4.81
C ASP A 330 -9.26 -11.53 3.36
N LEU A 331 -8.55 -10.90 2.44
CA LEU A 331 -8.67 -11.13 1.01
C LEU A 331 -8.35 -12.58 0.61
N VAL A 332 -7.32 -13.18 1.20
CA VAL A 332 -6.91 -14.54 0.85
C VAL A 332 -7.97 -15.54 1.31
N SER A 333 -8.51 -15.38 2.51
CA SER A 333 -9.63 -16.18 3.01
C SER A 333 -10.88 -16.04 2.14
N ARG A 334 -11.24 -14.81 1.72
CA ARG A 334 -12.38 -14.58 0.81
C ARG A 334 -12.15 -15.18 -0.58
N LEU A 335 -10.95 -15.01 -1.13
CA LEU A 335 -10.58 -15.52 -2.45
C LEU A 335 -10.56 -17.05 -2.49
N THR A 336 -9.92 -17.69 -1.50
CA THR A 336 -9.88 -19.15 -1.41
C THR A 336 -11.27 -19.74 -1.21
N GLY A 337 -12.09 -19.13 -0.35
CA GLY A 337 -13.50 -19.45 -0.21
C GLY A 337 -14.26 -19.30 -1.52
N PHE A 338 -14.08 -18.20 -2.25
CA PHE A 338 -14.72 -17.99 -3.55
C PHE A 338 -14.34 -19.07 -4.57
N CYS A 339 -13.04 -19.34 -4.72
CA CYS A 339 -12.53 -20.35 -5.64
C CYS A 339 -13.05 -21.77 -5.33
N SER A 340 -13.27 -22.11 -4.05
CA SER A 340 -13.81 -23.43 -3.68
C SER A 340 -15.30 -23.61 -4.02
N HIS A 341 -16.04 -22.52 -4.20
CA HIS A 341 -17.47 -22.56 -4.54
C HIS A 341 -17.75 -22.51 -6.04
N ILE A 342 -16.76 -22.14 -6.87
CA ILE A 342 -16.89 -22.21 -8.32
C ILE A 342 -16.91 -23.71 -8.68
N PRO A 343 -18.04 -24.24 -9.20
CA PRO A 343 -18.10 -25.63 -9.59
C PRO A 343 -17.03 -25.86 -10.66
N ALA A 344 -16.25 -26.93 -10.51
CA ALA A 344 -15.49 -27.45 -11.63
C ALA A 344 -16.51 -27.79 -12.72
N VAL A 345 -16.60 -26.96 -13.76
CA VAL A 345 -17.50 -27.24 -14.88
C VAL A 345 -16.97 -28.52 -15.53
N ALA A 346 -17.63 -29.63 -15.23
CA ALA A 346 -17.43 -30.87 -15.96
C ALA A 346 -17.89 -30.61 -17.39
N GLY A 347 -16.95 -30.70 -18.33
CA GLY A 347 -17.20 -30.50 -19.75
C GLY A 347 -18.17 -31.51 -20.35
#